data_AF-A0A9P7RPC9-F1
#
_entry.id   AF-A0A9P7RPC9-F1
#
_cell.length_a   1.000
_cell.length_b   1.000
_cell.length_c   1.000
_cell.angle_alpha   90.00
_cell.angle_beta   90.00
_cell.angle_gamma   90.00
#
_symmetry.space_group_name_H-M   'P 1'
#
loop_
_entity.id
_entity.type
_entity.pdbx_description
1 polymer ?
#
loop_
_entity_poly.entity_id
_entity_poly.type
_entity_poly.pdbx_seq_one_letter_code
_entity_poly.pdbx_strand_id
1 'polypeptide(L)'
;MFLLPFNEYLSVYTKSARKQKVHTDLVSVTNNVDVTTTDLSVCRSIPASDFPGLVDGFRAVVEALKEVCQDFVSKKAVFGAFPNAVTQLKEDLRDLAASLVALEQAIVGLAPDNLKSQVQDLSDEANAAIAAAQAAF
;
A
#
# COMPACT_ATOMS: atom_id res chain seq x y z
N MET A 1 -8.88 8.92 -16.29
CA MET A 1 -9.23 9.56 -15.00
C MET A 1 -7.91 9.82 -14.30
N PHE A 2 -7.50 11.08 -14.17
CA PHE A 2 -6.16 11.45 -13.70
C PHE A 2 -6.06 11.22 -12.18
N LEU A 3 -5.11 10.38 -11.76
CA LEU A 3 -4.70 10.22 -10.37
C LEU A 3 -4.04 11.53 -9.93
N LEU A 4 -4.61 12.18 -8.90
CA LEU A 4 -3.94 13.29 -8.23
C LEU A 4 -2.74 12.75 -7.43
N PRO A 5 -1.61 13.47 -7.40
CA PRO A 5 -0.47 13.10 -6.60
C PRO A 5 -0.83 13.16 -5.11
N PHE A 6 -0.50 12.06 -4.42
CA PHE A 6 -0.69 11.76 -3.00
C PHE A 6 -0.38 12.92 -2.03
N ASN A 7 0.47 13.86 -2.45
CA ASN A 7 0.99 14.95 -1.64
C ASN A 7 -0.01 16.09 -1.36
N GLU A 8 -1.03 16.30 -2.20
CA GLU A 8 -1.98 17.43 -2.03
C GLU A 8 -3.10 17.16 -1.01
N TYR A 9 -3.35 15.91 -0.63
CA TYR A 9 -4.43 15.55 0.31
C TYR A 9 -4.11 15.85 1.79
N LEU A 10 -2.91 16.35 2.10
CA LEU A 10 -2.40 16.46 3.46
C LEU A 10 -2.55 17.84 4.14
N SER A 11 -3.10 18.87 3.48
CA SER A 11 -3.00 20.26 4.00
C SER A 11 -4.20 20.80 4.82
N VAL A 12 -5.29 20.06 5.03
CA VAL A 12 -6.47 20.60 5.76
C VAL A 12 -6.91 19.63 6.85
N TYR A 13 -6.55 19.89 8.11
CA TYR A 13 -6.68 18.87 9.16
C TYR A 13 -6.98 19.37 10.59
N THR A 14 -8.24 19.21 11.02
CA THR A 14 -8.70 19.23 12.42
C THR A 14 -8.75 17.81 13.03
N LYS A 15 -8.58 17.68 14.36
CA LYS A 15 -8.14 16.45 15.08
C LYS A 15 -9.06 15.21 14.98
N SER A 16 -10.36 15.37 14.79
CA SER A 16 -11.32 14.26 14.62
C SER A 16 -11.43 13.80 13.16
N ALA A 17 -11.36 14.73 12.21
CA ALA A 17 -11.33 14.44 10.78
C ALA A 17 -10.07 13.65 10.36
N ARG A 18 -8.93 13.83 11.05
CA ARG A 18 -7.68 13.08 10.80
C ARG A 18 -7.83 11.56 10.89
N LYS A 19 -8.56 11.04 11.88
CA LYS A 19 -8.66 9.59 12.13
C LYS A 19 -9.51 8.90 11.07
N GLN A 20 -10.70 9.46 10.85
CA GLN A 20 -11.62 8.96 9.85
C GLN A 20 -11.01 9.12 8.46
N LYS A 21 -10.26 10.19 8.20
CA LYS A 21 -9.55 10.36 6.95
C LYS A 21 -8.42 9.35 6.77
N VAL A 22 -7.58 9.07 7.77
CA VAL A 22 -6.54 8.02 7.67
C VAL A 22 -7.16 6.66 7.38
N HIS A 23 -8.21 6.29 8.10
CA HIS A 23 -8.93 5.04 7.85
C HIS A 23 -9.55 5.00 6.45
N THR A 24 -10.33 6.02 6.06
CA THR A 24 -10.95 6.11 4.73
C THR A 24 -9.91 6.09 3.61
N ASP A 25 -8.78 6.78 3.79
CA ASP A 25 -7.70 6.81 2.81
C ASP A 25 -7.06 5.41 2.69
N LEU A 26 -6.78 4.72 3.80
CA LEU A 26 -6.25 3.35 3.77
C LEU A 26 -7.22 2.35 3.15
N VAL A 27 -8.51 2.43 3.48
CA VAL A 27 -9.55 1.60 2.86
C VAL A 27 -9.65 1.88 1.36
N SER A 28 -9.58 3.14 0.94
CA SER A 28 -9.58 3.53 -0.47
C SER A 28 -8.36 2.95 -1.22
N VAL A 29 -7.17 3.04 -0.62
CA VAL A 29 -5.96 2.42 -1.19
C VAL A 29 -6.10 0.91 -1.29
N THR A 30 -6.59 0.26 -0.23
CA THR A 30 -6.83 -1.19 -0.20
C THR A 30 -7.79 -1.60 -1.32
N ASN A 31 -8.93 -0.91 -1.46
CA ASN A 31 -9.88 -1.17 -2.53
C ASN A 31 -9.27 -0.96 -3.93
N ASN A 32 -8.43 0.05 -4.12
CA ASN A 32 -7.75 0.27 -5.41
C ASN A 32 -6.73 -0.84 -5.72
N VAL A 33 -6.03 -1.35 -4.70
CA VAL A 33 -5.15 -2.52 -4.83
C VAL A 33 -5.97 -3.77 -5.20
N ASP A 34 -7.11 -3.99 -4.55
CA ASP A 34 -8.00 -5.12 -4.83
C ASP A 34 -8.60 -5.05 -6.25
N VAL A 35 -8.98 -3.86 -6.71
CA VAL A 35 -9.45 -3.63 -8.09
C VAL A 35 -8.32 -3.94 -9.08
N THR A 36 -7.12 -3.41 -8.84
CA THR A 36 -5.95 -3.68 -9.70
C THR A 36 -5.61 -5.17 -9.74
N THR A 37 -5.69 -5.85 -8.59
CA THR A 37 -5.48 -7.30 -8.48
C THR A 37 -6.51 -8.06 -9.29
N THR A 38 -7.78 -7.66 -9.21
CA THR A 38 -8.87 -8.26 -9.99
C THR A 38 -8.63 -8.06 -11.49
N ASP A 39 -8.30 -6.84 -11.92
CA ASP A 39 -8.02 -6.51 -13.33
C ASP A 39 -6.84 -7.32 -13.88
N LEU A 40 -5.78 -7.51 -13.08
CA LEU A 40 -4.65 -8.36 -13.46
C LEU A 40 -5.04 -9.83 -13.51
N SER A 41 -5.83 -10.33 -12.56
CA SER A 41 -6.24 -11.74 -12.51
C SER A 41 -7.08 -12.20 -13.71
N VAL A 42 -7.82 -11.27 -14.33
CA VAL A 42 -8.59 -11.54 -15.57
C VAL A 42 -7.78 -11.27 -16.84
N CYS A 43 -6.60 -10.66 -16.72
CA CYS A 43 -5.71 -10.41 -17.84
C CYS A 43 -5.06 -11.73 -18.29
N ARG A 44 -5.26 -12.11 -19.55
CA ARG A 44 -4.76 -13.40 -20.07
C ARG A 44 -3.27 -13.39 -20.40
N SER A 45 -2.72 -12.23 -20.75
CA SER A 45 -1.30 -12.06 -21.05
C SER A 45 -0.94 -10.58 -21.10
N ILE A 46 0.20 -10.22 -20.52
CA ILE A 46 0.82 -8.89 -20.67
C ILE A 46 2.04 -9.05 -21.59
N PRO A 47 2.24 -8.16 -22.58
CA PRO A 47 3.46 -8.20 -23.40
C PRO A 47 4.71 -8.06 -22.54
N ALA A 48 5.75 -8.84 -22.84
CA ALA A 48 7.03 -8.80 -22.11
C ALA A 48 7.65 -7.38 -22.06
N SER A 49 7.40 -6.54 -23.06
CA SER A 49 7.83 -5.14 -23.13
C SER A 49 7.20 -4.23 -22.08
N ASP A 50 6.02 -4.60 -21.59
CA ASP A 50 5.21 -3.74 -20.71
C ASP A 50 5.44 -4.10 -19.23
N PHE A 51 6.05 -5.26 -18.95
CA PHE A 51 6.38 -5.71 -17.61
C PHE A 51 7.33 -4.79 -16.84
N PRO A 52 8.41 -4.24 -17.42
CA PRO A 52 9.24 -3.28 -16.72
C PRO A 52 8.43 -2.10 -16.18
N GLY A 53 7.48 -1.57 -16.96
CA GLY A 53 6.59 -0.49 -16.52
C GLY A 53 5.66 -0.91 -15.38
N LEU A 54 5.18 -2.16 -15.38
CA LEU A 54 4.38 -2.72 -14.28
C LEU A 54 5.21 -2.86 -12.99
N VAL A 55 6.45 -3.36 -13.10
CA VAL A 55 7.37 -3.50 -11.96
C VAL A 55 7.78 -2.14 -11.41
N ASP A 56 8.04 -1.15 -12.25
CA ASP A 56 8.35 0.23 -11.84
C ASP A 56 7.14 0.89 -11.16
N GLY A 57 5.94 0.66 -11.68
CA GLY A 57 4.69 1.10 -11.05
C GLY A 57 4.52 0.49 -9.65
N PHE A 58 4.74 -0.83 -9.53
CA PHE A 58 4.68 -1.51 -8.24
C PHE A 58 5.75 -0.97 -7.26
N ARG A 59 6.99 -0.75 -7.73
CA ARG A 59 8.06 -0.14 -6.93
C ARG A 59 7.67 1.23 -6.40
N ALA A 60 7.09 2.11 -7.22
CA ALA A 60 6.68 3.45 -6.79
C ALA A 60 5.60 3.38 -5.68
N VAL A 61 4.68 2.40 -5.77
CA VAL A 61 3.68 2.15 -4.72
C VAL A 61 4.36 1.70 -3.42
N VAL A 62 5.32 0.77 -3.50
CA VAL A 62 6.08 0.29 -2.33
C VAL A 62 6.87 1.43 -1.67
N GLU A 63 7.51 2.31 -2.45
CA GLU A 63 8.23 3.47 -1.92
C GLU A 63 7.28 4.45 -1.21
N ALA A 64 6.15 4.79 -1.83
CA ALA A 64 5.14 5.65 -1.21
C ALA A 64 4.57 5.04 0.08
N LEU A 65 4.33 3.73 0.10
CA LEU A 65 3.89 3.01 1.29
C LEU A 65 4.92 3.09 2.43
N LYS A 66 6.21 2.94 2.11
CA LYS A 66 7.30 3.07 3.09
C LYS A 66 7.32 4.45 3.72
N GLU A 67 7.17 5.51 2.92
CA GLU A 67 7.07 6.89 3.41
C GLU A 67 5.86 7.08 4.33
N VAL A 68 4.69 6.58 3.95
CA VAL A 68 3.47 6.63 4.77
C VAL A 68 3.65 5.90 6.10
N CYS A 69 4.23 4.69 6.06
CA CYS A 69 4.52 3.91 7.26
C CYS A 69 5.45 4.69 8.21
N GLN A 70 6.51 5.31 7.68
CA GLN A 70 7.39 6.16 8.46
C GLN A 70 6.68 7.39 9.03
N ASP A 71 5.80 8.01 8.25
CA ASP A 71 5.02 9.16 8.69
C ASP A 71 4.07 8.80 9.84
N PHE A 72 3.42 7.63 9.79
CA PHE A 72 2.64 7.11 10.91
C PHE A 72 3.50 6.93 12.16
N VAL A 73 4.65 6.26 12.05
CA VAL A 73 5.58 6.07 13.17
C VAL A 73 6.00 7.41 13.79
N SER A 74 6.32 8.41 12.96
CA SER A 74 6.70 9.75 13.44
C SER A 74 5.57 10.42 14.25
N LYS A 75 4.32 10.09 13.94
CA LYS A 75 3.11 10.59 14.59
C LYS A 75 2.64 9.72 15.76
N LYS A 76 3.45 8.75 16.23
CA LYS A 76 3.11 7.83 17.33
C LYS A 76 2.52 8.53 18.55
N ALA A 77 3.11 9.64 19.01
CA ALA A 77 2.61 10.38 20.18
C ALA A 77 1.17 10.92 19.97
N VAL A 78 0.81 11.28 18.74
CA VAL A 78 -0.54 11.77 18.39
C VAL A 78 -1.55 10.62 18.43
N PHE A 79 -1.17 9.46 17.91
CA PHE A 79 -2.01 8.26 17.95
C PHE A 79 -2.12 7.66 19.35
N GLY A 80 -1.07 7.74 20.17
CA GLY A 80 -1.05 7.24 21.55
C GLY A 80 -2.08 7.89 22.47
N ALA A 81 -2.53 9.12 22.14
CA ALA A 81 -3.66 9.75 22.83
C ALA A 81 -5.01 9.07 22.55
N PHE A 82 -5.07 8.10 21.62
CA PHE A 82 -6.29 7.49 21.11
C PHE A 82 -6.11 5.99 20.83
N PRO A 83 -6.19 5.13 21.87
CA PRO A 83 -5.95 3.68 21.74
C PRO A 83 -6.78 3.00 20.64
N ASN A 84 -8.06 3.34 20.52
CA ASN A 84 -8.93 2.76 19.50
C ASN A 84 -8.48 3.10 18.05
N ALA A 85 -7.88 4.28 17.86
CA ALA A 85 -7.37 4.67 16.54
C ALA A 85 -6.11 3.89 16.17
N VAL A 86 -5.29 3.52 17.17
CA VAL A 86 -4.13 2.65 16.97
C VAL A 86 -4.59 1.23 16.59
N THR A 87 -5.59 0.69 17.28
CA THR A 87 -6.14 -0.63 16.94
C THR A 87 -6.67 -0.64 15.50
N GLN A 88 -7.49 0.35 15.12
CA GLN A 88 -8.00 0.45 13.75
C GLN A 88 -6.87 0.60 12.72
N LEU A 89 -5.87 1.45 12.99
CA LEU A 89 -4.73 1.62 12.10
C LEU A 89 -3.96 0.31 11.90
N LYS A 90 -3.78 -0.49 12.95
CA LYS A 90 -3.12 -1.80 12.85
C LYS A 90 -3.92 -2.78 11.99
N GLU A 91 -5.25 -2.77 12.12
CA GLU A 91 -6.15 -3.58 11.29
C GLU A 91 -6.09 -3.13 9.83
N ASP A 92 -6.24 -1.83 9.55
CA ASP A 92 -6.17 -1.27 8.20
C ASP A 92 -4.83 -1.59 7.52
N LEU A 93 -3.72 -1.48 8.25
CA LEU A 93 -2.39 -1.82 7.75
C LEU A 93 -2.24 -3.32 7.46
N ARG A 94 -2.84 -4.19 8.29
CA ARG A 94 -2.82 -5.64 8.06
C ARG A 94 -3.61 -5.99 6.80
N ASP A 95 -4.78 -5.37 6.64
CA ASP A 95 -5.66 -5.63 5.50
C ASP A 95 -4.98 -5.16 4.20
N LEU A 96 -4.33 -3.98 4.22
CA LEU A 96 -3.51 -3.50 3.11
C LEU A 96 -2.35 -4.45 2.77
N ALA A 97 -1.64 -4.99 3.78
CA ALA A 97 -0.58 -5.98 3.55
C ALA A 97 -1.12 -7.23 2.84
N ALA A 98 -2.28 -7.73 3.26
CA ALA A 98 -2.92 -8.88 2.61
C ALA A 98 -3.28 -8.59 1.14
N SER A 99 -3.83 -7.40 0.84
CA SER A 99 -4.13 -6.97 -0.52
C SER A 99 -2.86 -6.81 -1.37
N LEU A 100 -1.75 -6.31 -0.82
CA LEU A 100 -0.48 -6.21 -1.54
C LEU A 100 0.11 -7.57 -1.88
N VAL A 101 0.01 -8.56 -0.98
CA VAL A 101 0.41 -9.94 -1.27
C VAL A 101 -0.46 -10.54 -2.40
N ALA A 102 -1.76 -10.27 -2.40
CA ALA A 102 -2.63 -10.72 -3.49
C ALA A 102 -2.25 -10.08 -4.83
N LEU A 103 -1.93 -8.77 -4.83
CA LEU A 103 -1.44 -8.06 -6.00
C LEU A 103 -0.12 -8.64 -6.52
N GLU A 104 0.84 -8.89 -5.63
CA GLU A 104 2.11 -9.56 -5.97
C GLU A 104 1.85 -10.91 -6.66
N GLN A 105 0.98 -11.76 -6.08
CA GLN A 105 0.66 -13.07 -6.67
C GLN A 105 0.06 -12.93 -8.08
N ALA A 106 -0.80 -11.93 -8.31
CA ALA A 106 -1.34 -11.64 -9.64
C ALA A 106 -0.25 -11.19 -10.62
N ILE A 107 0.66 -10.32 -10.20
CA ILE A 107 1.79 -9.86 -11.03
C ILE A 107 2.73 -11.03 -11.34
N VAL A 108 3.13 -11.83 -10.33
CA VAL A 108 4.01 -13.00 -10.48
C VAL A 108 3.40 -14.06 -11.39
N GLY A 109 2.08 -14.25 -11.35
CA GLY A 109 1.36 -15.17 -12.23
C GLY A 109 1.46 -14.80 -13.72
N LEU A 110 1.66 -13.51 -14.02
CA LEU A 110 1.81 -13.01 -15.39
C LEU A 110 3.27 -12.77 -15.77
N ALA A 111 4.14 -12.51 -14.79
CA ALA A 111 5.51 -12.05 -15.00
C ALA A 111 6.40 -13.11 -15.66
N PRO A 112 7.33 -12.69 -16.55
CA PRO A 112 8.39 -13.57 -17.02
C PRO A 112 9.32 -13.94 -15.86
N ASP A 113 9.91 -15.15 -15.91
CA ASP A 113 10.64 -15.73 -14.77
C ASP A 113 11.76 -14.85 -14.23
N ASN A 114 12.43 -14.08 -15.11
CA ASN A 114 13.52 -13.18 -14.75
C ASN A 114 13.09 -11.94 -13.94
N LEU A 115 11.78 -11.67 -13.81
CA LEU A 115 11.24 -10.54 -13.05
C LEU A 115 10.47 -10.97 -11.80
N LYS A 116 10.15 -12.26 -11.64
CA LYS A 116 9.38 -12.77 -10.49
C LYS A 116 10.06 -12.48 -9.16
N SER A 117 11.38 -12.68 -9.07
CA SER A 117 12.14 -12.39 -7.85
C SER A 117 12.11 -10.90 -7.50
N GLN A 118 12.17 -10.02 -8.50
CA GLN A 118 12.13 -8.58 -8.28
C GLN A 118 10.77 -8.12 -7.74
N VAL A 119 9.67 -8.73 -8.18
CA VAL A 119 8.32 -8.45 -7.66
C VAL A 119 8.17 -8.97 -6.23
N GLN A 120 8.73 -10.14 -5.93
CA GLN A 120 8.76 -10.71 -4.58
C GLN A 120 9.56 -9.83 -3.61
N ASP A 121 10.76 -9.39 -4.00
CA ASP A 121 11.59 -8.49 -3.19
C ASP A 121 10.83 -7.19 -2.83
N LEU A 122 10.08 -6.63 -3.78
CA LEU A 122 9.26 -5.43 -3.56
C LEU A 122 8.09 -5.70 -2.59
N SER A 123 7.44 -6.85 -2.69
CA SER A 123 6.38 -7.27 -1.77
C SER A 123 6.92 -7.45 -0.35
N ASP A 124 8.09 -8.07 -0.22
CA ASP A 124 8.77 -8.26 1.06
C ASP A 124 9.16 -6.92 1.70
N GLU A 125 9.67 -5.97 0.90
CA GLU A 125 9.96 -4.60 1.37
C GLU A 125 8.71 -3.88 1.90
N ALA A 126 7.58 -4.00 1.18
CA ALA A 126 6.31 -3.41 1.60
C ALA A 126 5.80 -4.02 2.91
N ASN A 127 5.82 -5.35 3.01
CA ASN A 127 5.39 -6.09 4.20
C ASN A 127 6.28 -5.78 5.41
N ALA A 128 7.59 -5.68 5.21
CA ALA A 128 8.52 -5.28 6.27
C ALA A 128 8.24 -3.86 6.79
N ALA A 129 7.93 -2.91 5.90
CA ALA A 129 7.60 -1.54 6.27
C ALA A 129 6.29 -1.46 7.07
N ILE A 130 5.26 -2.18 6.63
CA ILE A 130 3.98 -2.29 7.35
C ILE A 130 4.19 -2.91 8.73
N ALA A 131 4.93 -4.03 8.80
CA ALA A 131 5.21 -4.70 10.08
C ALA A 131 5.99 -3.80 11.04
N ALA A 132 6.97 -3.03 10.54
CA ALA A 132 7.70 -2.05 11.34
C ALA A 132 6.79 -0.94 11.87
N ALA A 133 5.87 -0.43 11.04
CA ALA A 133 4.88 0.56 11.48
C ALA A 133 3.95 -0.03 12.56
N GLN A 134 3.42 -1.23 12.36
CA GLN A 134 2.56 -1.91 13.34
C GLN A 134 3.28 -2.15 14.67
N ALA A 135 4.56 -2.57 14.63
CA ALA A 135 5.36 -2.81 15.83
C ALA A 135 5.71 -1.52 16.59
N ALA A 136 5.75 -0.38 15.90
CA ALA A 136 6.00 0.90 16.53
C ALA A 136 4.81 1.41 17.35
N PHE A 137 3.57 0.98 17.07
CA PHE A 137 2.38 1.39 17.83
C PHE A 137 2.00 0.40 18.93
#